data_AF-A0A7S4QJC3-F1
#
_entry.id   AF-A0A7S4QJC3-F1
#
_cell.length_a   1.000
_cell.length_b   1.000
_cell.length_c   1.000
_cell.angle_alpha   90.00
_cell.angle_beta   90.00
_cell.angle_gamma   90.00
#
_symmetry.space_group_name_H-M   'P 1'
#
loop_
_entity.id
_entity.type
_entity.pdbx_description
1 polymer ?
#
loop_
_entity_poly.entity_id
_entity_poly.type
_entity_poly.pdbx_seq_one_letter_code
_entity_poly.pdbx_strand_id
1 'polypeptide(L)'
;KKWCWRPGGAMDVGPCMLGRFHQAVAPPRPPRGRPPPHFATARIAALSAAQQEQQRRQRPLQQQQHHQNQHRQQRKPRRDVLLATGALLGLLRAPRARAMGPRLPALEEPVSVAAAADALQAYCPRAWIEAVRAAGACLYRGEAARAQPVRLDPPPDLLNGAAYGASGAAYFAALGEGLAGLVSVGGAAAPLPRAGHLCGSARAASAWGNPSSVWPLGATRYAWPRSSAAFWEGHGPGVPLSDVVVNEGLEEAIRQGREVLFQSEFGWFAVPLVDEGALWRSVLDRPERTGHGGGRARGTQPG
;
A
#
# COMPACT_ATOMS: atom_id res chain seq x y z
N LYS A 1 18.17 -16.05 -1.42
CA LYS A 1 19.15 -15.25 -0.63
C LYS A 1 18.38 -14.65 0.55
N LYS A 2 18.55 -15.17 1.77
CA LYS A 2 17.90 -14.63 2.97
C LYS A 2 18.85 -13.59 3.57
N TRP A 3 18.43 -12.34 3.63
CA TRP A 3 19.13 -11.29 4.37
C TRP A 3 18.59 -11.31 5.79
N CYS A 4 19.43 -11.66 6.76
CA CYS A 4 19.10 -11.48 8.18
C CYS A 4 19.72 -10.17 8.63
N TRP A 5 18.89 -9.21 9.02
CA TRP A 5 19.33 -7.99 9.68
C TRP A 5 19.55 -8.33 11.17
N ARG A 6 20.74 -8.07 11.70
CA ARG A 6 21.01 -8.05 13.15
C ARG A 6 21.49 -6.64 13.52
N PRO A 7 20.87 -5.97 14.50
CA PRO A 7 21.39 -4.72 15.02
C PRO A 7 22.47 -5.01 16.07
N GLY A 8 23.63 -4.37 15.92
CA GLY A 8 24.60 -4.12 16.99
C GLY A 8 25.35 -5.34 17.54
N GLY A 9 26.59 -5.53 17.09
CA GLY A 9 27.54 -6.44 17.73
C GLY A 9 28.68 -6.83 16.80
N ALA A 10 29.85 -6.23 17.01
CA ALA A 10 31.09 -6.78 16.47
C ALA A 10 31.36 -8.11 17.17
N MET A 11 31.56 -9.20 16.42
CA MET A 11 32.32 -10.34 16.95
C MET A 11 33.03 -11.16 15.88
N ASP A 12 34.27 -11.46 16.28
CA ASP A 12 35.20 -12.50 15.86
C ASP A 12 34.59 -13.74 15.20
N VAL A 13 35.27 -14.16 14.13
CA VAL A 13 34.98 -15.36 13.35
C VAL A 13 35.87 -16.50 13.87
N GLY A 14 35.34 -17.31 14.78
CA GLY A 14 35.90 -18.62 15.13
C GLY A 14 35.37 -19.73 14.20
N PRO A 15 36.18 -20.72 13.78
CA PRO A 15 35.77 -21.72 12.80
C PRO A 15 34.97 -22.86 13.44
N CYS A 16 33.69 -23.00 13.08
CA CYS A 16 32.88 -24.17 13.42
C CYS A 16 32.95 -25.23 12.30
N MET A 17 33.63 -26.32 12.64
CA MET A 17 33.48 -27.72 12.21
C MET A 17 32.54 -28.05 11.03
N LEU A 18 33.14 -28.58 9.97
CA LEU A 18 32.54 -29.24 8.81
C LEU A 18 31.83 -30.56 9.18
N GLY A 19 30.50 -30.60 9.00
CA GLY A 19 29.74 -31.84 8.88
C GLY A 19 29.75 -32.37 7.45
N ARG A 20 30.29 -33.59 7.25
CA ARG A 20 30.33 -34.31 5.98
C ARG A 20 28.93 -34.72 5.52
N PHE A 21 28.48 -34.20 4.38
CA PHE A 21 27.36 -34.77 3.61
C PHE A 21 27.91 -35.74 2.56
N HIS A 22 27.49 -37.01 2.61
CA HIS A 22 27.71 -37.98 1.55
C HIS A 22 26.90 -37.59 0.30
N GLN A 23 27.59 -37.23 -0.79
CA GLN A 23 26.99 -37.09 -2.12
C GLN A 23 26.74 -38.48 -2.72
N ALA A 24 25.48 -38.77 -3.03
CA ALA A 24 25.11 -39.87 -3.91
C ALA A 24 25.43 -39.46 -5.36
N VAL A 25 26.36 -40.19 -5.99
CA VAL A 25 26.77 -40.02 -7.38
C VAL A 25 25.68 -40.57 -8.30
N ALA A 26 25.06 -39.71 -9.11
CA ALA A 26 24.13 -40.14 -10.15
C ALA A 26 24.88 -40.78 -11.33
N PRO A 27 24.32 -41.83 -11.96
CA PRO A 27 24.98 -42.52 -13.07
C PRO A 27 25.10 -41.63 -14.33
N PRO A 28 26.13 -41.87 -15.16
CA PRO A 28 26.37 -41.09 -16.37
C PRO A 28 25.23 -41.27 -17.39
N ARG A 29 24.76 -40.14 -17.94
CA ARG A 29 23.78 -40.15 -19.03
C ARG A 29 24.44 -40.60 -20.34
N PRO A 30 23.74 -41.38 -21.18
CA PRO A 30 24.26 -41.79 -22.48
C PRO A 30 24.49 -40.58 -23.40
N PRO A 31 25.45 -40.65 -24.33
CA PRO A 31 25.79 -39.57 -25.24
C PRO A 31 24.60 -39.26 -26.15
N ARG A 32 24.14 -38.00 -26.12
CA ARG A 32 23.13 -37.48 -27.03
C ARG A 32 23.74 -37.35 -28.43
N GLY A 33 23.31 -38.21 -29.35
CA GLY A 33 23.64 -38.06 -30.77
C GLY A 33 23.21 -36.69 -31.30
N ARG A 34 24.11 -36.01 -32.02
CA ARG A 34 23.80 -34.74 -32.70
C ARG A 34 22.73 -35.01 -33.76
N PRO A 35 21.59 -34.30 -33.75
CA PRO A 35 20.61 -34.42 -34.83
C PRO A 35 21.21 -33.89 -36.14
N PRO A 36 20.88 -34.51 -37.29
CA PRO A 36 21.41 -34.11 -38.59
C PRO A 36 21.01 -32.66 -38.95
N PRO A 37 21.87 -31.92 -39.66
CA PRO A 37 21.75 -30.47 -39.87
C PRO A 37 20.49 -30.02 -40.65
N HIS A 38 19.81 -30.93 -41.34
CA HIS A 38 18.61 -30.61 -42.14
C HIS A 38 17.34 -30.41 -41.30
N PHE A 39 17.32 -30.81 -40.02
CA PHE A 39 16.15 -30.62 -39.14
C PHE A 39 16.06 -29.23 -38.51
N ALA A 40 17.18 -28.49 -38.42
CA ALA A 40 17.19 -27.16 -37.80
C ALA A 40 16.43 -26.13 -38.66
N THR A 41 16.61 -26.17 -39.98
CA THR A 41 16.04 -25.18 -40.91
C THR A 41 14.53 -25.30 -41.03
N ALA A 42 14.00 -26.53 -41.11
CA ALA A 42 12.55 -26.77 -41.18
C ALA A 42 11.81 -26.30 -39.92
N ARG A 43 12.44 -26.45 -38.74
CA ARG A 43 11.85 -26.04 -37.46
C ARG A 43 11.82 -24.52 -37.29
N ILE A 44 12.84 -23.81 -37.79
CA ILE A 44 12.87 -22.33 -37.80
C ILE A 44 11.79 -21.78 -38.74
N ALA A 45 11.63 -22.37 -39.93
CA ALA A 45 10.58 -21.97 -40.87
C ALA A 45 9.16 -22.19 -40.31
N ALA A 46 8.90 -23.33 -39.66
CA ALA A 46 7.61 -23.61 -39.04
C ALA A 46 7.29 -22.66 -37.88
N LEU A 47 8.28 -22.31 -37.05
CA LEU A 47 8.11 -21.34 -35.96
C LEU A 47 7.82 -19.93 -36.48
N SER A 48 8.50 -19.51 -37.56
CA SER A 48 8.27 -18.22 -38.19
C SER A 48 6.86 -18.12 -38.80
N ALA A 49 6.39 -19.16 -39.49
CA ALA A 49 5.04 -19.21 -40.06
C ALA A 49 3.95 -19.18 -38.96
N ALA A 50 4.13 -19.93 -37.87
CA ALA A 50 3.20 -19.90 -36.73
C ALA A 50 3.13 -18.52 -36.06
N GLN A 51 4.27 -17.84 -35.92
CA GLN A 51 4.32 -16.49 -35.37
C GLN A 51 3.64 -15.46 -36.29
N GLN A 52 3.80 -15.59 -37.60
CA GLN A 52 3.17 -14.71 -38.57
C GLN A 52 1.64 -14.90 -38.62
N GLU A 53 1.16 -16.15 -38.51
CA GLU A 53 -0.26 -16.46 -38.40
C GLU A 53 -0.87 -15.91 -37.09
N GLN A 54 -0.14 -16.02 -35.97
CA GLN A 54 -0.56 -15.43 -34.70
C GLN A 54 -0.68 -13.90 -34.79
N GLN A 55 0.26 -13.23 -35.47
CA GLN A 55 0.17 -11.78 -35.71
C GLN A 55 -1.02 -11.41 -36.61
N ARG A 56 -1.32 -12.21 -37.64
CA ARG A 56 -2.50 -11.99 -38.50
C ARG A 56 -3.80 -12.09 -37.73
N ARG A 57 -3.90 -13.03 -36.77
CA ARG A 57 -5.09 -13.19 -35.91
C ARG A 57 -5.25 -12.06 -34.89
N GLN A 58 -4.17 -11.45 -34.42
CA GLN A 58 -4.24 -10.36 -33.43
C GLN A 58 -4.57 -8.99 -34.04
N ARG A 59 -4.25 -8.78 -35.32
CA ARG A 59 -4.40 -7.47 -35.98
C ARG A 59 -5.85 -6.93 -36.00
N PRO A 60 -6.90 -7.74 -36.29
CA PRO A 60 -8.29 -7.27 -36.26
C PRO A 60 -8.76 -6.87 -34.86
N LEU A 61 -8.33 -7.61 -33.82
CA LEU A 61 -8.70 -7.32 -32.42
C LEU A 61 -8.10 -6.00 -31.94
N GLN A 62 -6.85 -5.71 -32.32
CA GLN A 62 -6.21 -4.42 -32.01
C GLN A 62 -6.90 -3.26 -32.74
N GLN A 63 -7.30 -3.44 -34.00
CA GLN A 63 -8.06 -2.44 -34.75
C GLN A 63 -9.43 -2.18 -34.12
N GLN A 64 -10.14 -3.23 -33.67
CA GLN A 64 -11.43 -3.10 -33.00
C GLN A 64 -11.32 -2.35 -31.67
N GLN A 65 -10.31 -2.64 -30.85
CA GLN A 65 -10.05 -1.90 -29.60
C GLN A 65 -9.74 -0.43 -29.86
N HIS A 66 -8.94 -0.12 -30.90
CA HIS A 66 -8.64 1.26 -31.25
C HIS A 66 -9.91 2.04 -31.63
N HIS A 67 -10.80 1.42 -32.43
CA HIS A 67 -12.07 2.03 -32.83
C HIS A 67 -13.01 2.27 -31.63
N GLN A 68 -13.09 1.32 -30.69
CA GLN A 68 -13.89 1.50 -29.46
C GLN A 68 -13.36 2.64 -28.58
N ASN A 69 -12.04 2.77 -28.45
CA ASN A 69 -11.42 3.87 -27.69
C ASN A 69 -11.67 5.23 -28.34
N GLN A 70 -11.63 5.34 -29.67
CA GLN A 70 -11.94 6.58 -30.38
C GLN A 70 -13.39 7.03 -30.13
N HIS A 71 -14.37 6.11 -30.22
CA HIS A 71 -15.77 6.43 -29.91
C HIS A 71 -15.97 6.88 -28.45
N ARG A 72 -15.24 6.30 -27.50
CA ARG A 72 -15.33 6.67 -26.08
C ARG A 72 -14.75 8.06 -25.81
N GLN A 73 -13.72 8.48 -26.54
CA GLN A 73 -13.17 9.84 -26.45
C GLN A 73 -14.10 10.89 -27.06
N GLN A 74 -14.78 10.56 -28.17
CA GLN A 74 -15.74 11.49 -28.80
C GLN A 74 -17.04 11.67 -28.00
N ARG A 75 -17.39 10.72 -27.11
CA ARG A 75 -18.58 10.78 -26.25
C ARG A 75 -18.35 11.45 -24.89
N LYS A 76 -17.19 12.04 -24.61
CA LYS A 76 -17.02 12.86 -23.40
C LYS A 76 -17.93 14.09 -23.54
N PRO A 77 -19.00 14.23 -22.72
CA PRO A 77 -19.84 15.41 -22.79
C PRO A 77 -18.97 16.62 -22.51
N ARG A 78 -19.00 17.61 -23.42
CA ARG A 78 -18.47 18.95 -23.17
C ARG A 78 -19.23 19.48 -21.96
N ARG A 79 -18.59 19.42 -20.79
CA ARG A 79 -19.05 20.19 -19.63
C ARG A 79 -18.74 21.64 -19.97
N ASP A 80 -19.74 22.33 -20.51
CA ASP A 80 -19.75 23.78 -20.59
C ASP A 80 -19.57 24.32 -19.17
N VAL A 81 -18.40 24.89 -18.94
CA VAL A 81 -18.02 25.59 -17.72
C VAL A 81 -18.77 26.92 -17.75
N LEU A 82 -19.99 26.90 -17.22
CA LEU A 82 -20.69 28.10 -16.78
C LEU A 82 -19.94 28.65 -15.57
N LEU A 83 -19.11 29.66 -15.84
CA LEU A 83 -18.60 30.61 -14.86
C LEU A 83 -19.79 31.34 -14.23
N ALA A 84 -20.34 30.77 -13.16
CA ALA A 84 -21.24 31.47 -12.25
C ALA A 84 -20.39 32.20 -11.21
N THR A 85 -19.96 33.40 -11.59
CA THR A 85 -19.48 34.45 -10.68
C THR A 85 -20.69 34.89 -9.84
N GLY A 86 -20.89 34.25 -8.69
CA GLY A 86 -22.05 34.49 -7.83
C GLY A 86 -21.63 34.53 -6.36
N ALA A 87 -21.67 35.73 -5.80
CA ALA A 87 -21.35 36.05 -4.42
C ALA A 87 -22.10 35.16 -3.41
N LEU A 88 -21.34 34.56 -2.48
CA LEU A 88 -21.86 34.01 -1.22
C LEU A 88 -20.87 34.35 -0.10
N LEU A 89 -20.83 35.65 0.21
CA LEU A 89 -20.49 36.17 1.54
C LEU A 89 -21.57 35.69 2.51
N GLY A 90 -21.47 34.42 2.93
CA GLY A 90 -22.43 33.76 3.81
C GLY A 90 -21.71 33.01 4.91
N LEU A 91 -21.59 33.67 6.07
CA LEU A 91 -21.40 33.04 7.39
C LEU A 91 -20.12 32.20 7.55
N LEU A 92 -18.99 32.91 7.73
CA LEU A 92 -17.89 32.44 8.57
C LEU A 92 -18.39 32.29 10.01
N ARG A 93 -19.18 31.25 10.29
CA ARG A 93 -19.32 30.74 11.65
C ARG A 93 -17.93 30.27 12.04
N ALA A 94 -17.30 31.00 12.97
CA ALA A 94 -16.10 30.52 13.65
C ALA A 94 -16.33 29.04 14.00
N PRO A 95 -15.42 28.12 13.60
CA PRO A 95 -15.59 26.72 13.91
C PRO A 95 -15.80 26.62 15.42
N ARG A 96 -17.02 26.22 15.83
CA ARG A 96 -17.33 25.92 17.22
C ARG A 96 -16.20 25.05 17.72
N ALA A 97 -15.50 25.49 18.76
CA ALA A 97 -14.43 24.75 19.40
C ALA A 97 -14.85 23.29 19.50
N ARG A 98 -14.32 22.44 18.60
CA ARG A 98 -14.49 21.00 18.69
C ARG A 98 -13.97 20.69 20.08
N ALA A 99 -14.83 20.15 20.95
CA ALA A 99 -14.42 19.61 22.22
C ALA A 99 -13.12 18.85 21.97
N MET A 100 -12.02 19.32 22.58
CA MET A 100 -10.69 18.83 22.25
C MET A 100 -10.74 17.31 22.37
N GLY A 101 -10.49 16.62 21.26
CA GLY A 101 -10.40 15.17 21.28
C GLY A 101 -9.37 14.69 22.31
N PRO A 102 -9.35 13.39 22.63
CA PRO A 102 -8.31 12.84 23.50
C PRO A 102 -6.94 13.29 22.99
N ARG A 103 -6.06 13.77 23.86
CA ARG A 103 -4.71 14.19 23.43
C ARG A 103 -4.01 12.99 22.77
N LEU A 104 -3.42 13.21 21.59
CA LEU A 104 -2.60 12.18 20.95
C LEU A 104 -1.47 11.75 21.90
N PRO A 105 -1.26 10.44 22.11
CA PRO A 105 -0.13 9.94 22.88
C PRO A 105 1.21 10.40 22.32
N ALA A 106 2.24 10.42 23.18
CA ALA A 106 3.60 10.71 22.75
C ALA A 106 4.11 9.65 21.78
N LEU A 107 5.07 10.04 20.93
CA LEU A 107 5.72 9.10 20.03
C LEU A 107 6.53 8.08 20.83
N GLU A 108 6.53 6.85 20.35
CA GLU A 108 7.28 5.72 20.90
C GLU A 108 6.93 5.29 22.33
N GLU A 109 5.97 5.95 22.98
CA GLU A 109 5.46 5.58 24.29
C GLU A 109 4.42 4.44 24.15
N PRO A 110 4.63 3.30 24.83
CA PRO A 110 3.64 2.22 24.87
C PRO A 110 2.32 2.70 25.49
N VAL A 111 1.20 2.32 24.89
CA VAL A 111 -0.13 2.64 25.42
C VAL A 111 -1.00 1.39 25.54
N SER A 112 -2.03 1.46 26.37
CA SER A 112 -3.02 0.40 26.45
C SER A 112 -3.84 0.30 25.15
N VAL A 113 -4.39 -0.89 24.88
CA VAL A 113 -5.30 -1.12 23.75
C VAL A 113 -6.50 -0.17 23.77
N ALA A 114 -7.04 0.14 24.96
CA ALA A 114 -8.16 1.07 25.11
C ALA A 114 -7.77 2.50 24.71
N ALA A 115 -6.60 2.98 25.16
CA ALA A 115 -6.10 4.31 24.79
C ALA A 115 -5.79 4.41 23.28
N ALA A 116 -5.21 3.35 22.69
CA ALA A 116 -5.02 3.27 21.26
C ALA A 116 -6.37 3.32 20.52
N ALA A 117 -7.37 2.54 20.94
CA ALA A 117 -8.69 2.54 20.33
C ALA A 117 -9.37 3.92 20.40
N ASP A 118 -9.28 4.62 21.54
CA ASP A 118 -9.81 5.97 21.70
C ASP A 118 -9.12 6.97 20.76
N ALA A 119 -7.79 6.88 20.62
CA ALA A 119 -7.04 7.72 19.68
C ALA A 119 -7.40 7.40 18.22
N LEU A 120 -7.54 6.12 17.86
CA LEU A 120 -7.93 5.72 16.51
C LEU A 120 -9.33 6.22 16.14
N GLN A 121 -10.28 6.14 17.06
CA GLN A 121 -11.62 6.70 16.84
C GLN A 121 -11.60 8.21 16.60
N ALA A 122 -10.71 8.92 17.28
CA ALA A 122 -10.63 10.38 17.19
C ALA A 122 -9.83 10.87 15.96
N TYR A 123 -8.80 10.14 15.53
CA TYR A 123 -7.80 10.64 14.59
C TYR A 123 -7.56 9.77 13.35
N CYS A 124 -7.93 8.49 13.36
CA CYS A 124 -7.74 7.65 12.19
C CYS A 124 -8.81 8.01 11.12
N PRO A 125 -8.42 8.18 9.84
CA PRO A 125 -9.38 8.44 8.78
C PRO A 125 -10.48 7.37 8.76
N ARG A 126 -11.74 7.83 8.76
CA ARG A 126 -12.90 6.93 8.76
C ARG A 126 -12.88 5.95 7.58
N ALA A 127 -12.47 6.41 6.39
CA ALA A 127 -12.32 5.56 5.21
C ALA A 127 -11.32 4.41 5.41
N TRP A 128 -10.28 4.59 6.23
CA TRP A 128 -9.32 3.54 6.57
C TRP A 128 -9.96 2.49 7.49
N ILE A 129 -10.64 2.93 8.54
CA ILE A 129 -11.37 2.05 9.47
C ILE A 129 -12.43 1.24 8.72
N GLU A 130 -13.21 1.90 7.85
CA GLU A 130 -14.25 1.26 7.04
C GLU A 130 -13.65 0.26 6.05
N ALA A 131 -12.53 0.57 5.41
CA ALA A 131 -11.84 -0.35 4.52
C ALA A 131 -11.32 -1.61 5.25
N VAL A 132 -10.70 -1.45 6.43
CA VAL A 132 -10.26 -2.58 7.26
C VAL A 132 -11.45 -3.43 7.69
N ARG A 133 -12.55 -2.79 8.13
CA ARG A 133 -13.79 -3.48 8.52
C ARG A 133 -14.38 -4.29 7.37
N ALA A 134 -14.51 -3.68 6.19
CA ALA A 134 -15.11 -4.29 5.02
C ALA A 134 -14.23 -5.39 4.39
N ALA A 135 -12.91 -5.22 4.44
CA ALA A 135 -11.97 -6.24 4.00
C ALA A 135 -11.85 -7.41 4.97
N GLY A 136 -12.14 -7.20 6.27
CA GLY A 136 -11.93 -8.20 7.30
C GLY A 136 -10.44 -8.52 7.50
N ALA A 137 -9.55 -7.55 7.25
CA ALA A 137 -8.11 -7.67 7.47
C ALA A 137 -7.45 -6.30 7.66
N CYS A 138 -6.29 -6.26 8.33
CA CYS A 138 -5.47 -5.04 8.45
C CYS A 138 -4.39 -4.94 7.38
N LEU A 139 -3.80 -3.75 7.29
CA LEU A 139 -2.49 -3.55 6.68
C LEU A 139 -1.42 -3.63 7.75
N TYR A 140 -0.26 -4.19 7.40
CA TYR A 140 0.83 -4.48 8.31
C TYR A 140 2.14 -3.87 7.83
N ARG A 141 2.98 -3.45 8.77
CA ARG A 141 4.40 -3.14 8.55
C ARG A 141 5.26 -3.99 9.48
N GLY A 142 6.45 -4.34 9.02
CA GLY A 142 7.43 -5.03 9.85
C GLY A 142 8.09 -4.03 10.78
N GLU A 143 7.90 -4.19 12.08
CA GLU A 143 8.44 -3.30 13.10
C GLU A 143 9.40 -4.06 14.03
N ALA A 144 10.18 -3.31 14.82
CA ALA A 144 10.88 -3.90 15.96
C ALA A 144 9.87 -4.60 16.88
N ALA A 145 10.32 -5.62 17.63
CA ALA A 145 9.45 -6.32 18.57
C ALA A 145 8.88 -5.34 19.61
N ARG A 146 7.55 -5.17 19.61
CA ARG A 146 6.81 -4.36 20.57
C ARG A 146 5.79 -5.26 21.26
N ALA A 147 5.67 -5.11 22.58
CA ALA A 147 4.71 -5.87 23.38
C ALA A 147 3.34 -5.17 23.50
N GLN A 148 3.24 -3.91 23.09
CA GLN A 148 2.06 -3.07 23.24
C GLN A 148 1.90 -2.12 22.04
N PRO A 149 0.69 -1.58 21.79
CA PRO A 149 0.47 -0.51 20.83
C PRO A 149 1.36 0.70 21.08
N VAL A 150 1.85 1.31 20.01
CA VAL A 150 2.71 2.49 20.07
C VAL A 150 2.45 3.41 18.88
N ARG A 151 2.51 4.73 19.12
CA ARG A 151 2.46 5.72 18.05
C ARG A 151 3.86 5.93 17.46
N LEU A 152 3.98 5.84 16.15
CA LEU A 152 5.24 5.92 15.41
C LEU A 152 5.16 7.04 14.37
N ASP A 153 6.29 7.73 14.16
CA ASP A 153 6.52 8.68 13.07
C ASP A 153 7.99 8.65 12.62
N PRO A 154 8.51 7.47 12.21
CA PRO A 154 9.89 7.34 11.79
C PRO A 154 10.12 8.06 10.46
N PRO A 155 11.38 8.45 10.15
CA PRO A 155 11.71 8.98 8.84
C PRO A 155 11.35 8.00 7.70
N PRO A 156 10.88 8.51 6.54
CA PRO A 156 10.64 7.70 5.34
C PRO A 156 11.89 6.94 4.89
N ASP A 157 11.72 5.65 4.58
CA ASP A 157 12.82 4.72 4.26
C ASP A 157 12.86 4.29 2.79
N LEU A 158 11.88 4.69 1.97
CA LEU A 158 11.74 4.22 0.58
C LEU A 158 12.83 4.72 -0.36
N LEU A 159 13.44 5.86 -0.05
CA LEU A 159 14.59 6.39 -0.79
C LEU A 159 15.94 5.97 -0.17
N ASN A 160 15.91 5.19 0.91
CA ASN A 160 17.12 4.74 1.58
C ASN A 160 17.74 3.55 0.83
N GLY A 161 18.90 3.77 0.22
CA GLY A 161 19.66 2.72 -0.47
C GLY A 161 20.06 1.55 0.43
N ALA A 162 20.16 1.73 1.75
CA ALA A 162 20.42 0.63 2.68
C ALA A 162 19.20 -0.29 2.87
N ALA A 163 17.98 0.24 2.72
CA ALA A 163 16.75 -0.53 2.89
C ALA A 163 16.34 -1.25 1.60
N TYR A 164 16.41 -0.57 0.45
CA TYR A 164 15.90 -1.09 -0.84
C TYR A 164 16.97 -1.30 -1.92
N GLY A 165 18.24 -1.04 -1.62
CA GLY A 165 19.31 -1.02 -2.61
C GLY A 165 19.24 0.21 -3.52
N ALA A 166 20.29 0.45 -4.30
CA ALA A 166 20.36 1.59 -5.22
C ALA A 166 19.26 1.54 -6.30
N SER A 167 18.94 0.35 -6.81
CA SER A 167 17.87 0.17 -7.81
C SER A 167 16.48 0.45 -7.24
N GLY A 168 16.19 -0.02 -6.02
CA GLY A 168 14.92 0.26 -5.36
C GLY A 168 14.76 1.75 -5.03
N ALA A 169 15.80 2.40 -4.49
CA ALA A 169 15.78 3.83 -4.23
C ALA A 169 15.56 4.66 -5.51
N ALA A 170 16.23 4.28 -6.62
CA ALA A 170 16.03 4.92 -7.92
C ALA A 170 14.60 4.73 -8.46
N TYR A 171 14.03 3.53 -8.30
CA TYR A 171 12.64 3.27 -8.64
C TYR A 171 11.67 4.13 -7.84
N PHE A 172 11.80 4.19 -6.50
CA PHE A 172 10.92 4.99 -5.65
C PHE A 172 11.07 6.50 -5.90
N ALA A 173 12.27 6.97 -6.27
CA ALA A 173 12.46 8.34 -6.72
C ALA A 173 11.65 8.61 -8.01
N ALA A 174 11.76 7.75 -9.02
CA ALA A 174 11.00 7.88 -10.26
C ALA A 174 9.47 7.78 -10.04
N LEU A 175 9.03 6.87 -9.17
CA LEU A 175 7.62 6.76 -8.75
C LEU A 175 7.15 8.07 -8.10
N GLY A 176 7.97 8.68 -7.24
CA GLY A 176 7.67 9.96 -6.59
C GLY A 176 7.49 11.11 -7.58
N GLU A 177 8.36 11.22 -8.58
CA GLU A 177 8.21 12.23 -9.65
C GLU A 177 6.93 12.00 -10.46
N GLY A 178 6.61 10.75 -10.79
CA GLY A 178 5.37 10.39 -11.48
C GLY A 178 4.11 10.76 -10.68
N LEU A 179 4.09 10.42 -9.39
CA LEU A 179 2.96 10.73 -8.49
C LEU A 179 2.81 12.24 -8.27
N ALA A 180 3.91 12.99 -8.16
CA ALA A 180 3.87 14.44 -8.07
C ALA A 180 3.23 15.08 -9.32
N GLY A 181 3.54 14.55 -10.51
CA GLY A 181 2.93 14.99 -11.77
C GLY A 181 1.41 14.81 -11.83
N LEU A 182 0.87 13.74 -11.21
CA LEU A 182 -0.58 13.51 -11.16
C LEU A 182 -1.33 14.57 -10.34
N VAL A 183 -0.71 15.11 -9.29
CA VAL A 183 -1.33 16.14 -8.43
C VAL A 183 -1.54 17.44 -9.19
N SER A 184 -0.60 17.82 -10.07
CA SER A 184 -0.65 19.07 -10.83
C SER A 184 -1.78 19.14 -11.87
N VAL A 185 -2.39 18.01 -12.24
CA VAL A 185 -3.42 17.94 -13.30
C VAL A 185 -4.86 18.02 -12.74
N GLY A 186 -5.03 18.22 -11.42
CA GLY A 186 -6.33 18.48 -10.79
C GLY A 186 -6.89 17.34 -9.95
N GLY A 187 -6.02 16.51 -9.36
CA GLY A 187 -6.39 15.35 -8.54
C GLY A 187 -6.24 15.55 -7.03
N ALA A 188 -6.73 14.56 -6.26
CA ALA A 188 -6.41 14.42 -4.86
C ALA A 188 -4.89 14.25 -4.68
N ALA A 189 -4.31 14.89 -3.67
CA ALA A 189 -2.87 14.80 -3.44
C ALA A 189 -2.44 13.34 -3.22
N ALA A 190 -1.48 12.87 -4.03
CA ALA A 190 -0.92 11.53 -3.93
C ALA A 190 0.06 11.43 -2.75
N PRO A 191 0.22 10.25 -2.13
CA PRO A 191 1.34 10.02 -1.22
C PRO A 191 2.65 10.05 -2.02
N LEU A 192 3.72 10.55 -1.41
CA LEU A 192 5.04 10.57 -2.06
C LEU A 192 6.00 9.65 -1.32
N PRO A 193 6.84 8.85 -2.03
CA PRO A 193 7.81 7.98 -1.37
C PRO A 193 8.78 8.70 -0.42
N ARG A 194 9.08 9.98 -0.68
CA ARG A 194 9.92 10.82 0.21
C ARG A 194 9.27 11.19 1.55
N ALA A 195 7.96 10.93 1.70
CA ALA A 195 7.15 11.34 2.85
C ALA A 195 6.20 10.22 3.31
N GLY A 196 6.38 9.00 2.80
CA GLY A 196 5.46 7.90 3.01
C GLY A 196 6.18 6.59 3.30
N HIS A 197 5.38 5.60 3.68
CA HIS A 197 5.83 4.26 4.05
C HIS A 197 5.00 3.21 3.32
N LEU A 198 5.55 2.00 3.23
CA LEU A 198 4.82 0.85 2.71
C LEU A 198 4.23 0.04 3.87
N CYS A 199 3.00 -0.42 3.68
CA CYS A 199 2.37 -1.48 4.45
C CYS A 199 1.73 -2.47 3.50
N GLY A 200 1.40 -3.68 3.96
CA GLY A 200 0.80 -4.71 3.11
C GLY A 200 0.26 -5.87 3.93
N SER A 201 0.33 -7.09 3.38
CA SER A 201 -0.06 -8.29 4.13
C SER A 201 0.89 -8.57 5.31
N ALA A 202 0.39 -9.26 6.34
CA ALA A 202 1.22 -9.70 7.47
C ALA A 202 2.42 -10.53 7.02
N ARG A 203 2.24 -11.37 6.00
CA ARG A 203 3.31 -12.17 5.38
C ARG A 203 4.41 -11.30 4.78
N ALA A 204 4.05 -10.23 4.06
CA ALA A 204 5.02 -9.30 3.48
C ALA A 204 5.75 -8.53 4.59
N ALA A 205 5.01 -8.04 5.60
CA ALA A 205 5.57 -7.36 6.76
C ALA A 205 6.59 -8.22 7.54
N SER A 206 6.36 -9.54 7.66
CA SER A 206 7.28 -10.47 8.33
C SER A 206 8.67 -10.53 7.71
N ALA A 207 8.83 -10.12 6.44
CA ALA A 207 10.15 -10.05 5.81
C ALA A 207 11.03 -8.93 6.39
N TRP A 208 10.41 -7.94 7.04
CA TRP A 208 11.06 -6.71 7.52
C TRP A 208 11.13 -6.62 9.04
N GLY A 209 10.34 -7.40 9.77
CA GLY A 209 10.29 -7.37 11.23
C GLY A 209 9.09 -8.15 11.77
N ASN A 210 8.71 -7.84 13.01
CA ASN A 210 7.48 -8.38 13.58
C ASN A 210 6.27 -7.65 12.97
N PRO A 211 5.32 -8.35 12.36
CA PRO A 211 4.15 -7.71 11.79
C PRO A 211 3.37 -6.96 12.88
N SER A 212 3.10 -5.69 12.62
CA SER A 212 2.20 -4.87 13.42
C SER A 212 1.17 -4.24 12.49
N SER A 213 -0.10 -4.27 12.88
CA SER A 213 -1.15 -3.59 12.12
C SER A 213 -0.93 -2.07 12.18
N VAL A 214 -1.16 -1.41 11.05
CA VAL A 214 -0.86 0.00 10.84
C VAL A 214 -2.15 0.79 10.72
N TRP A 215 -2.24 1.85 11.52
CA TRP A 215 -3.41 2.72 11.59
C TRP A 215 -2.98 4.19 11.50
N PRO A 216 -3.10 4.85 10.34
CA PRO A 216 -2.63 6.21 10.14
C PRO A 216 -3.49 7.22 10.92
N LEU A 217 -2.90 8.37 11.25
CA LEU A 217 -3.47 9.40 12.12
C LEU A 217 -3.47 10.77 11.41
N GLY A 218 -4.60 11.45 11.44
CA GLY A 218 -4.78 12.75 10.79
C GLY A 218 -5.05 12.63 9.29
N ALA A 219 -4.72 13.67 8.53
CA ALA A 219 -4.87 13.63 7.08
C ALA A 219 -3.99 12.51 6.50
N THR A 220 -4.60 11.61 5.73
CA THR A 220 -3.92 10.44 5.16
C THR A 220 -4.12 10.39 3.66
N ARG A 221 -3.05 10.05 2.95
CA ARG A 221 -3.03 9.78 1.51
C ARG A 221 -2.48 8.39 1.29
N TYR A 222 -2.98 7.68 0.28
CA TYR A 222 -2.49 6.35 -0.03
C TYR A 222 -2.55 6.04 -1.52
N ALA A 223 -1.74 5.08 -1.93
CA ALA A 223 -1.67 4.58 -3.29
C ALA A 223 -1.30 3.09 -3.28
N TRP A 224 -1.76 2.35 -4.27
CA TRP A 224 -1.48 0.92 -4.39
C TRP A 224 -1.49 0.46 -5.86
N PRO A 225 -0.74 -0.59 -6.21
CA PRO A 225 -0.68 -1.11 -7.58
C PRO A 225 -1.87 -2.02 -7.89
N ARG A 226 -2.55 -1.79 -9.02
CA ARG A 226 -3.75 -2.58 -9.39
C ARG A 226 -3.40 -3.98 -9.90
N SER A 227 -2.30 -4.13 -10.63
CA SER A 227 -1.91 -5.39 -11.29
C SER A 227 -0.85 -6.20 -10.57
N SER A 228 -0.12 -5.60 -9.62
CA SER A 228 0.99 -6.23 -8.87
C SER A 228 0.67 -6.37 -7.38
N ALA A 229 1.29 -7.30 -6.67
CA ALA A 229 1.12 -7.43 -5.22
C ALA A 229 1.93 -6.37 -4.44
N ALA A 230 3.04 -5.90 -5.00
CA ALA A 230 3.92 -4.91 -4.39
C ALA A 230 4.36 -3.83 -5.39
N PHE A 231 4.80 -2.67 -4.89
CA PHE A 231 5.41 -1.64 -5.74
C PHE A 231 6.76 -2.10 -6.28
N TRP A 232 7.53 -2.81 -5.47
CA TRP A 232 8.89 -3.22 -5.82
C TRP A 232 9.20 -4.61 -5.26
N GLU A 233 9.27 -5.61 -6.14
CA GLU A 233 9.63 -6.98 -5.78
C GLU A 233 11.14 -7.28 -5.93
N GLY A 234 11.97 -6.23 -5.99
CA GLY A 234 13.42 -6.37 -6.15
C GLY A 234 13.88 -6.62 -7.59
N HIS A 235 13.01 -6.49 -8.58
CA HIS A 235 13.30 -6.81 -9.98
C HIS A 235 12.54 -5.93 -10.99
N GLY A 236 13.14 -5.71 -12.16
CA GLY A 236 12.49 -5.06 -13.31
C GLY A 236 12.26 -3.54 -13.15
N PRO A 237 11.45 -2.92 -14.03
CA PRO A 237 11.16 -1.48 -13.99
C PRO A 237 10.14 -1.07 -12.90
N GLY A 238 9.71 -2.00 -12.04
CA GLY A 238 8.66 -1.81 -11.04
C GLY A 238 7.26 -1.62 -11.64
N VAL A 239 6.34 -0.99 -10.91
CA VAL A 239 4.94 -0.79 -11.32
C VAL A 239 4.82 0.44 -12.23
N PRO A 240 4.16 0.34 -13.41
CA PRO A 240 3.91 1.51 -14.24
C PRO A 240 2.90 2.46 -13.58
N LEU A 241 3.14 3.77 -13.68
CA LEU A 241 2.28 4.78 -13.03
C LEU A 241 0.80 4.69 -13.42
N SER A 242 0.50 4.29 -14.65
CA SER A 242 -0.88 4.10 -15.13
C SER A 242 -1.66 3.00 -14.39
N ASP A 243 -0.96 2.13 -13.67
CA ASP A 243 -1.52 1.03 -12.88
C ASP A 243 -1.64 1.38 -11.39
N VAL A 244 -1.14 2.55 -10.97
CA VAL A 244 -1.21 3.02 -9.58
C VAL A 244 -2.57 3.68 -9.33
N VAL A 245 -3.29 3.18 -8.32
CA VAL A 245 -4.55 3.75 -7.82
C VAL A 245 -4.23 4.65 -6.64
N VAL A 246 -4.84 5.83 -6.58
CA VAL A 246 -4.57 6.85 -5.55
C VAL A 246 -5.85 7.21 -4.81
N ASN A 247 -5.82 7.16 -3.47
CA ASN A 247 -6.89 7.54 -2.54
C ASN A 247 -8.26 6.87 -2.79
N GLU A 248 -8.27 5.72 -3.47
CA GLU A 248 -9.49 4.97 -3.81
C GLU A 248 -9.25 3.47 -3.67
N GLY A 249 -10.32 2.70 -3.45
CA GLY A 249 -10.28 1.23 -3.49
C GLY A 249 -9.43 0.57 -2.41
N LEU A 250 -9.21 1.21 -1.26
CA LEU A 250 -8.38 0.67 -0.17
C LEU A 250 -8.86 -0.71 0.30
N GLU A 251 -10.17 -0.90 0.45
CA GLU A 251 -10.77 -2.18 0.81
C GLU A 251 -10.32 -3.31 -0.13
N GLU A 252 -10.32 -3.05 -1.43
CA GLU A 252 -9.89 -4.02 -2.43
C GLU A 252 -8.40 -4.31 -2.35
N ALA A 253 -7.58 -3.29 -2.14
CA ALA A 253 -6.14 -3.44 -1.92
C ALA A 253 -5.87 -4.36 -0.72
N ILE A 254 -6.58 -4.15 0.40
CA ILE A 254 -6.45 -4.95 1.61
C ILE A 254 -6.86 -6.40 1.36
N ARG A 255 -8.04 -6.62 0.77
CA ARG A 255 -8.58 -7.96 0.47
C ARG A 255 -7.64 -8.77 -0.42
N GLN A 256 -7.03 -8.13 -1.41
CA GLN A 256 -6.08 -8.75 -2.31
C GLN A 256 -4.66 -8.88 -1.73
N GLY A 257 -4.43 -8.40 -0.49
CA GLY A 257 -3.13 -8.45 0.16
C GLY A 257 -2.06 -7.59 -0.52
N ARG A 258 -2.47 -6.50 -1.16
CA ARG A 258 -1.58 -5.58 -1.88
C ARG A 258 -0.76 -4.73 -0.93
N GLU A 259 0.39 -4.30 -1.41
CA GLU A 259 1.18 -3.25 -0.79
C GLU A 259 0.54 -1.88 -1.02
N VAL A 260 0.52 -1.08 0.03
CA VAL A 260 -0.06 0.27 0.06
C VAL A 260 1.04 1.23 0.49
N LEU A 261 1.36 2.18 -0.38
CA LEU A 261 2.12 3.37 -0.06
C LEU A 261 1.17 4.33 0.64
N PHE A 262 1.45 4.68 1.89
CA PHE A 262 0.64 5.63 2.64
C PHE A 262 1.50 6.75 3.23
N GLN A 263 0.90 7.91 3.38
CA GLN A 263 1.46 9.08 4.03
C GLN A 263 0.43 9.61 5.02
N SER A 264 0.89 9.91 6.23
CA SER A 264 0.04 10.30 7.36
C SER A 264 0.58 11.57 8.01
N GLU A 265 -0.32 12.45 8.47
CA GLU A 265 0.04 13.74 9.05
C GLU A 265 0.67 13.62 10.46
N PHE A 266 0.16 12.69 11.27
CA PHE A 266 0.58 12.54 12.67
C PHE A 266 1.26 11.20 12.96
N GLY A 267 1.78 10.53 11.93
CA GLY A 267 2.31 9.18 12.02
C GLY A 267 1.21 8.12 12.04
N TRP A 268 1.46 6.97 12.66
CA TRP A 268 0.48 5.87 12.78
C TRP A 268 0.59 5.17 14.13
N PHE A 269 -0.45 4.42 14.50
CA PHE A 269 -0.28 3.36 15.51
C PHE A 269 0.21 2.08 14.86
N ALA A 270 1.28 1.53 15.42
CA ALA A 270 1.66 0.13 15.23
C ALA A 270 1.08 -0.69 16.38
N VAL A 271 0.22 -1.66 16.05
CA VAL A 271 -0.42 -2.54 17.03
C VAL A 271 0.06 -3.98 16.80
N PRO A 272 0.75 -4.59 17.78
CA PRO A 272 1.20 -5.97 17.68
C PRO A 272 0.07 -6.95 17.42
N LEU A 273 0.34 -8.05 16.70
CA LEU A 273 -0.67 -9.09 16.40
C LEU A 273 -1.39 -9.63 17.64
N VAL A 274 -0.70 -9.71 18.78
CA VAL A 274 -1.26 -10.23 20.04
C VAL A 274 -2.42 -9.36 20.57
N ASP A 275 -2.40 -8.07 20.25
CA ASP A 275 -3.40 -7.08 20.70
C ASP A 275 -4.45 -6.76 19.62
N GLU A 276 -4.24 -7.20 18.38
CA GLU A 276 -5.07 -6.84 17.23
C GLU A 276 -6.55 -7.19 17.45
N GLY A 277 -6.85 -8.39 17.94
CA GLY A 277 -8.23 -8.82 18.18
C GLY A 277 -8.95 -8.03 19.28
N ALA A 278 -8.22 -7.53 20.28
CA ALA A 278 -8.78 -6.65 21.31
C ALA A 278 -9.01 -5.23 20.77
N LEU A 279 -8.09 -4.72 19.95
CA LEU A 279 -8.23 -3.45 19.26
C LEU A 279 -9.43 -3.47 18.31
N TRP A 280 -9.57 -4.51 17.50
CA TRP A 280 -10.67 -4.67 16.55
C TRP A 280 -12.02 -4.57 17.21
N ARG A 281 -12.25 -5.29 18.30
CA ARG A 281 -13.50 -5.19 19.06
C ARG A 281 -13.72 -3.77 19.59
N SER A 282 -12.66 -3.12 20.05
CA SER A 282 -12.76 -1.76 20.61
C SER A 282 -13.00 -0.67 19.56
N VAL A 283 -12.45 -0.82 18.36
CA VAL A 283 -12.56 0.17 17.27
C VAL A 283 -13.75 -0.13 16.36
N LEU A 284 -13.98 -1.38 16.02
CA LEU A 284 -15.01 -1.76 15.04
C LEU A 284 -16.38 -1.95 15.69
N ASP A 285 -16.46 -2.48 16.91
CA ASP A 285 -17.77 -2.80 17.52
C ASP A 285 -18.38 -1.64 18.30
N ARG A 286 -17.68 -0.51 18.43
CA ARG A 286 -18.28 0.67 19.04
C ARG A 286 -19.41 1.17 18.15
N PRO A 287 -20.67 1.21 18.64
CA PRO A 287 -21.73 1.87 17.90
C PRO A 287 -21.25 3.28 17.65
N GLU A 288 -21.37 3.75 16.41
CA GLU A 288 -21.16 5.17 16.14
C GLU A 288 -21.93 5.91 17.21
N ARG A 289 -21.23 6.78 17.96
CA ARG A 289 -21.89 7.75 18.81
C ARG A 289 -22.68 8.62 17.84
N THR A 290 -23.87 8.14 17.46
CA THR A 290 -24.88 8.84 16.70
C THR A 290 -25.06 10.08 17.51
N GLY A 291 -24.45 11.18 17.03
CA GLY A 291 -24.27 12.37 17.82
C GLY A 291 -25.61 12.67 18.42
N HIS A 292 -25.73 12.41 19.73
CA HIS A 292 -26.94 12.70 20.47
C HIS A 292 -26.96 14.22 20.46
N GLY A 293 -27.54 14.73 19.38
CA GLY A 293 -27.86 16.12 19.18
C GLY A 293 -28.57 16.49 20.45
N GLY A 294 -28.01 17.49 21.13
CA GLY A 294 -28.53 17.98 22.39
C GLY A 294 -30.04 18.14 22.25
N GLY A 295 -30.76 17.14 22.75
CA GLY A 295 -32.16 17.25 23.08
C GLY A 295 -32.14 18.31 24.16
N ARG A 296 -32.38 19.56 23.75
CA ARG A 296 -32.79 20.62 24.65
C ARG A 296 -33.94 20.04 25.44
N ALA A 297 -33.67 19.61 26.66
CA ALA A 297 -34.68 19.51 27.68
C ALA A 297 -35.28 20.92 27.78
N ARG A 298 -36.39 21.15 27.08
CA ARG A 298 -37.23 22.31 27.36
C ARG A 298 -37.73 22.08 28.76
N GLY A 299 -37.12 22.76 29.72
CA GLY A 299 -37.69 22.90 31.04
C GLY A 299 -39.07 23.54 30.88
N THR A 300 -40.11 22.75 31.12
CA THR A 300 -41.39 23.27 31.55
C THR A 300 -41.20 23.82 32.97
N GLN A 301 -41.22 25.14 33.11
CA GLN A 301 -41.46 25.77 34.41
C GLN A 301 -42.92 25.50 34.80
N PRO A 302 -43.20 25.03 36.02
CA PRO A 302 -44.54 25.11 36.58
C PRO A 302 -44.81 26.56 37.03
N GLY A 303 -45.93 27.12 36.58
CA GLY A 303 -46.59 28.28 37.18
C GLY A 303 -47.77 27.83 38.01
#